data_AF-A0A9E3BD00-F1
#
_entry.id   AF-A0A9E3BD00-F1
#
_cell.length_a   1.000
_cell.length_b   1.000
_cell.length_c   1.000
_cell.angle_alpha   90.00
_cell.angle_beta   90.00
_cell.angle_gamma   90.00
#
_symmetry.space_group_name_H-M   'P 1'
#
loop_
_entity.id
_entity.type
_entity.pdbx_description
1 polymer ?
#
loop_
_entity_poly.entity_id
_entity_poly.type
_entity_poly.pdbx_seq_one_letter_code
_entity_poly.pdbx_strand_id
1 'polypeptide(L)'
;DADYQAALNRHYSEGAPARWHERFVSSYATMHAAEDWAETFAHYLHIRDTLDTSAWSGLAPATATFDRPVLGPSAFQTILDMWLPLSWSLNMVNRSMGHDDLYPFVLPPAVLEKMKFIHIVVDDVTSPSSTPAAVGG
;
A
#
# COMPACT_ATOMS: atom_id res chain seq x y z
N ASP A 1 -20.54 8.24 -12.45
CA ASP A 1 -20.45 8.40 -10.99
C ASP A 1 -21.71 7.92 -10.31
N ALA A 2 -21.55 7.09 -9.28
CA ALA A 2 -22.61 6.85 -8.31
C ALA A 2 -22.64 8.03 -7.34
N ASP A 3 -23.83 8.43 -6.90
CA ASP A 3 -23.96 9.48 -5.88
C ASP A 3 -23.25 9.03 -4.60
N TYR A 4 -22.20 9.77 -4.21
CA TYR A 4 -21.39 9.50 -3.02
C TYR A 4 -22.27 9.37 -1.77
N GLN A 5 -23.28 10.23 -1.61
CA GLN A 5 -24.15 10.20 -0.45
C GLN A 5 -25.04 8.96 -0.44
N ALA A 6 -25.55 8.55 -1.60
CA ALA A 6 -26.32 7.31 -1.72
C ALA A 6 -25.47 6.07 -1.43
N ALA A 7 -24.23 6.05 -1.92
CA ALA A 7 -23.27 4.99 -1.64
C ALA A 7 -22.90 4.90 -0.14
N LEU A 8 -22.77 6.05 0.53
CA LEU A 8 -22.52 6.12 1.97
C LEU A 8 -23.69 5.53 2.75
N ASN A 9 -24.90 5.97 2.42
CA ASN A 9 -26.13 5.51 3.07
C ASN A 9 -26.28 3.99 2.91
N ARG A 10 -26.06 3.45 1.70
CA ARG A 10 -26.08 2.00 1.43
C ARG A 10 -25.04 1.26 2.27
N HIS A 11 -23.81 1.77 2.36
CA HIS A 11 -22.75 1.12 3.14
C HIS A 11 -23.11 1.01 4.63
N TYR A 12 -23.70 2.05 5.22
CA TYR A 12 -24.13 1.99 6.62
C TYR A 12 -25.41 1.16 6.84
N SER A 13 -26.31 1.08 5.86
CA SER A 13 -27.54 0.29 5.98
C SER A 13 -27.35 -1.20 5.72
N GLU A 14 -26.52 -1.56 4.73
CA GLU A 14 -26.36 -2.94 4.25
C GLU A 14 -25.00 -3.54 4.63
N GLY A 15 -24.04 -2.71 5.05
CA GLY A 15 -22.67 -3.13 5.33
C GLY A 15 -21.83 -3.35 4.07
N ALA A 16 -20.67 -3.96 4.25
CA ALA A 16 -19.82 -4.37 3.14
C ALA A 16 -20.34 -5.66 2.48
N PRO A 17 -20.26 -5.78 1.14
CA PRO A 17 -20.64 -7.01 0.44
C PRO A 17 -19.91 -8.24 0.96
N ALA A 18 -20.54 -9.41 0.84
CA ALA A 18 -19.88 -10.68 1.15
C ALA A 18 -18.57 -10.83 0.37
N ARG A 19 -17.54 -11.38 1.02
CA ARG A 19 -16.18 -11.58 0.45
C ARG A 19 -15.47 -10.30 0.02
N TRP A 20 -15.81 -9.15 0.61
CA TRP A 20 -15.11 -7.89 0.32
C TRP A 20 -13.60 -7.98 0.57
N HIS A 21 -13.17 -8.72 1.59
CA HIS A 21 -11.77 -8.90 1.98
C HIS A 21 -10.92 -9.60 0.91
N GLU A 22 -11.54 -10.18 -0.13
CA GLU A 22 -10.82 -10.74 -1.28
C GLU A 22 -10.40 -9.66 -2.29
N ARG A 23 -10.98 -8.46 -2.23
CA ARG A 23 -10.83 -7.41 -3.24
C ARG A 23 -10.56 -6.00 -2.70
N PHE A 24 -10.80 -5.75 -1.43
CA PHE A 24 -10.71 -4.43 -0.82
C PHE A 24 -9.89 -4.50 0.47
N VAL A 25 -9.13 -3.45 0.74
CA VAL A 25 -8.27 -3.35 1.92
C VAL A 25 -9.06 -3.15 3.21
N SER A 26 -10.22 -2.51 3.12
CA SER A 26 -11.15 -2.29 4.22
C SER A 26 -12.60 -2.49 3.76
N SER A 27 -13.52 -2.66 4.71
CA SER A 27 -14.95 -2.66 4.42
C SER A 27 -15.40 -1.32 3.84
N TYR A 28 -14.80 -0.22 4.31
CA TYR A 28 -15.11 1.14 3.87
C TYR A 28 -14.71 1.38 2.42
N ALA A 29 -13.63 0.79 1.93
CA ALA A 29 -13.25 0.82 0.52
C ALA A 29 -14.35 0.26 -0.43
N THR A 30 -15.28 -0.56 0.07
CA THR A 30 -16.43 -1.04 -0.73
C THR A 30 -17.55 0.00 -0.91
N MET A 31 -17.46 1.12 -0.19
CA MET A 31 -18.47 2.18 -0.18
C MET A 31 -18.50 2.89 -1.53
N HIS A 32 -17.36 3.37 -2.02
CA HIS A 32 -17.27 4.13 -3.27
C HIS A 32 -15.89 3.95 -3.92
N ALA A 33 -15.80 4.07 -5.24
CA ALA A 33 -14.53 3.89 -5.97
C ALA A 33 -13.43 4.88 -5.54
N ALA A 34 -13.82 6.10 -5.16
CA ALA A 34 -12.90 7.08 -4.60
C ALA A 34 -12.33 6.62 -3.24
N GLU A 35 -13.15 5.99 -2.39
CA GLU A 35 -12.69 5.44 -1.11
C GLU A 35 -11.81 4.20 -1.32
N ASP A 36 -12.12 3.35 -2.30
CA ASP A 36 -11.25 2.24 -2.67
C ASP A 36 -9.84 2.72 -3.06
N TRP A 37 -9.77 3.78 -3.86
CA TRP A 37 -8.50 4.42 -4.20
C TRP A 37 -7.82 5.02 -2.96
N ALA A 38 -8.53 5.82 -2.16
CA ALA A 38 -7.96 6.51 -1.01
C ALA A 38 -7.44 5.54 0.06
N GLU A 39 -8.24 4.53 0.42
CA GLU A 39 -7.86 3.51 1.40
C GLU A 39 -6.68 2.67 0.90
N THR A 40 -6.68 2.26 -0.38
CA THR A 40 -5.55 1.51 -0.95
C THR A 40 -4.28 2.37 -1.01
N PHE A 41 -4.40 3.66 -1.31
CA PHE A 41 -3.30 4.61 -1.34
C PHE A 41 -2.71 4.85 0.05
N ALA A 42 -3.56 5.10 1.05
CA ALA A 42 -3.16 5.24 2.43
C ALA A 42 -2.44 3.98 2.92
N HIS A 43 -2.95 2.79 2.56
CA HIS A 43 -2.33 1.53 2.96
C HIS A 43 -0.99 1.27 2.27
N TYR A 44 -0.85 1.65 0.99
CA TYR A 44 0.44 1.64 0.31
C TYR A 44 1.48 2.53 1.01
N LEU A 45 1.09 3.75 1.40
CA LEU A 45 1.96 4.66 2.15
C LEU A 45 2.33 4.08 3.51
N HIS A 46 1.37 3.49 4.24
CA HIS A 46 1.64 2.81 5.50
C HIS A 46 2.73 1.73 5.37
N ILE A 47 2.68 0.93 4.31
CA ILE A 47 3.71 -0.09 4.03
C ILE A 47 5.07 0.56 3.77
N ARG A 48 5.12 1.59 2.91
CA ARG A 48 6.36 2.29 2.57
C ARG A 48 7.00 2.97 3.77
N ASP A 49 6.21 3.69 4.57
CA ASP A 49 6.68 4.39 5.76
C ASP A 49 7.17 3.42 6.84
N THR A 50 6.48 2.29 7.01
CA THR A 50 6.89 1.26 7.97
C THR A 50 8.20 0.60 7.54
N LEU A 51 8.37 0.34 6.25
CA LEU A 51 9.62 -0.17 5.69
C LEU A 51 10.78 0.82 5.86
N ASP A 52 10.55 2.11 5.63
CA ASP A 52 11.54 3.17 5.82
C ASP A 52 11.98 3.26 7.29
N THR A 53 11.01 3.32 8.21
CA THR A 53 11.27 3.31 9.67
C THR A 53 12.02 2.05 10.11
N SER A 54 11.66 0.91 9.55
CA SER A 54 12.29 -0.37 9.87
C SER A 54 13.72 -0.42 9.35
N ALA A 55 14.00 0.14 8.17
CA ALA A 55 15.35 0.25 7.64
C ALA A 55 16.23 1.16 8.49
N TRP A 56 15.70 2.31 8.91
CA TRP A 56 16.39 3.21 9.83
C TRP A 56 16.70 2.52 11.18
N SER A 57 15.80 1.67 11.64
CA SER A 57 15.96 0.91 12.90
C SER A 57 16.80 -0.38 12.76
N GLY A 58 17.29 -0.70 11.55
CA GLY A 58 18.06 -1.92 11.29
C GLY A 58 17.25 -3.22 11.21
N LEU A 59 15.92 -3.14 11.11
CA LEU A 59 15.00 -4.28 10.98
C LEU A 59 14.67 -4.63 9.52
N ALA A 60 15.00 -3.74 8.58
CA ALA A 60 14.88 -3.96 7.14
C ALA A 60 16.17 -3.53 6.42
N PRO A 61 16.42 -3.99 5.18
CA PRO A 61 17.56 -3.53 4.40
C PRO A 61 17.51 -2.02 4.14
N ALA A 62 18.67 -1.37 4.05
CA ALA A 62 18.75 0.06 3.73
C ALA A 62 18.11 0.44 2.39
N THR A 63 17.96 -0.52 1.47
CA THR A 63 17.24 -0.35 0.18
C THR A 63 15.73 -0.27 0.33
N ALA A 64 15.18 -0.49 1.52
CA ALA A 64 13.75 -0.30 1.78
C ALA A 64 13.38 1.19 1.94
N THR A 65 14.36 2.04 2.24
CA THR A 65 14.19 3.49 2.47
C THR A 65 13.67 4.24 1.24
N PHE A 66 13.17 5.46 1.45
CA PHE A 66 12.86 6.39 0.36
C PHE A 66 14.11 6.95 -0.31
N ASP A 67 15.22 7.08 0.42
CA ASP A 67 16.49 7.63 -0.10
C ASP A 67 17.19 6.71 -1.10
N ARG A 68 16.82 5.43 -1.11
CA ARG A 68 17.40 4.40 -1.99
C ARG A 68 16.29 3.63 -2.70
N PRO A 69 15.51 4.28 -3.58
CA PRO A 69 14.35 3.66 -4.19
C PRO A 69 14.78 2.50 -5.08
N VAL A 70 14.01 1.41 -5.02
CA VAL A 70 14.11 0.34 -6.02
C VAL A 70 13.47 0.85 -7.29
N LEU A 71 14.20 0.76 -8.41
CA LEU A 71 13.74 1.28 -9.69
C LEU A 71 13.34 0.15 -10.64
N GLY A 72 12.46 0.48 -11.59
CA GLY A 72 12.09 -0.39 -12.70
C GLY A 72 10.90 -1.31 -12.40
N PRO A 73 10.56 -2.20 -13.35
CA PRO A 73 9.28 -2.93 -13.35
C PRO A 73 9.11 -3.91 -12.17
N SER A 74 10.20 -4.27 -11.51
CA SER A 74 10.21 -5.15 -10.34
C SER A 74 10.17 -4.40 -9.00
N ALA A 75 10.19 -3.07 -9.00
CA ALA A 75 10.29 -2.26 -7.78
C ALA A 75 9.21 -2.58 -6.74
N PHE A 76 7.95 -2.64 -7.19
CA PHE A 76 6.84 -3.02 -6.30
C PHE A 76 6.98 -4.43 -5.75
N GLN A 77 7.43 -5.40 -6.57
CA GLN A 77 7.65 -6.76 -6.09
C GLN A 77 8.74 -6.80 -5.03
N THR A 78 9.85 -6.08 -5.22
CA THR A 78 10.91 -5.97 -4.21
C THR A 78 10.41 -5.35 -2.91
N ILE A 79 9.51 -4.36 -2.97
CA ILE A 79 8.85 -3.79 -1.78
C ILE A 79 8.05 -4.87 -1.05
N LEU A 80 7.27 -5.70 -1.77
CA LEU A 80 6.52 -6.79 -1.16
C LEU A 80 7.42 -7.87 -0.55
N ASP A 81 8.50 -8.21 -1.23
CA ASP A 81 9.47 -9.20 -0.75
C ASP A 81 10.17 -8.76 0.56
N MET A 82 10.30 -7.44 0.78
CA MET A 82 10.76 -6.89 2.05
C MET A 82 9.63 -6.78 3.08
N TRP A 83 8.42 -6.38 2.65
CA TRP A 83 7.28 -6.11 3.53
C TRP A 83 6.70 -7.36 4.19
N LEU A 84 6.45 -8.41 3.39
CA LEU A 84 5.73 -9.59 3.89
C LEU A 84 6.48 -10.28 5.04
N PRO A 85 7.79 -10.56 4.94
CA PRO A 85 8.53 -11.14 6.07
C PRO A 85 8.54 -10.22 7.29
N LEU A 86 8.75 -8.91 7.09
CA LEU A 86 8.78 -7.94 8.18
C LEU A 86 7.45 -7.89 8.94
N SER A 87 6.32 -7.73 8.22
CA SER A 87 4.99 -7.67 8.81
C SER A 87 4.64 -8.95 9.59
N TRP A 88 5.02 -10.11 9.05
CA TRP A 88 4.85 -11.38 9.74
C TRP A 88 5.68 -11.43 11.02
N SER A 89 6.97 -11.08 10.95
CA SER A 89 7.85 -11.06 12.11
C SER A 89 7.34 -10.11 13.20
N LEU A 90 6.84 -8.93 12.84
CA LEU A 90 6.23 -7.99 13.78
C LEU A 90 5.00 -8.58 14.48
N ASN A 91 4.11 -9.24 13.72
CA ASN A 91 2.96 -9.95 14.30
C ASN A 91 3.40 -11.08 15.26
N MET A 92 4.39 -11.87 14.87
CA MET A 92 4.92 -12.94 15.75
C MET A 92 5.53 -12.40 17.03
N VAL A 93 6.31 -11.32 16.94
CA VAL A 93 6.89 -10.65 18.12
C VAL A 93 5.78 -10.15 19.02
N ASN A 94 4.74 -9.50 18.48
CA ASN A 94 3.64 -8.99 19.28
C ASN A 94 2.86 -10.11 19.98
N ARG A 95 2.56 -11.20 19.26
CA ARG A 95 1.93 -12.40 19.84
C ARG A 95 2.77 -13.04 20.95
N SER A 96 4.10 -13.06 20.80
CA SER A 96 5.00 -13.61 21.83
C SER A 96 4.96 -12.83 23.15
N MET A 97 4.59 -11.55 23.08
CA MET A 97 4.40 -10.67 24.23
C MET A 97 2.95 -10.70 24.76
N GLY A 98 2.06 -11.52 24.18
CA GLY A 98 0.67 -11.64 24.59
C GLY A 98 -0.27 -10.56 24.00
N HIS A 99 0.15 -9.89 22.93
CA HIS A 99 -0.67 -8.89 22.22
C HIS A 99 -1.22 -9.45 20.90
N ASP A 100 -2.26 -8.81 20.36
CA ASP A 100 -2.83 -9.10 19.03
C ASP A 100 -1.85 -8.73 17.90
N ASP A 101 -2.20 -9.00 16.65
CA ASP A 101 -1.36 -8.62 15.51
C ASP A 101 -1.21 -7.09 15.40
N LEU A 102 0.01 -6.60 15.21
CA LEU A 102 0.28 -5.18 14.89
C LEU A 102 -0.28 -4.83 13.51
N TYR A 103 -0.22 -5.80 12.60
CA TYR A 103 -0.68 -5.68 11.23
C TYR A 103 -1.68 -6.81 10.91
N PRO A 104 -2.96 -6.66 11.29
CA PRO A 104 -4.00 -7.68 11.11
C PRO A 104 -4.62 -7.66 9.69
N PHE A 105 -3.93 -7.09 8.71
CA PHE A 105 -4.46 -6.91 7.35
C PHE A 105 -4.08 -8.08 6.44
N VAL A 106 -5.02 -8.50 5.62
CA VAL A 106 -4.79 -9.45 4.53
C VAL A 106 -4.63 -8.66 3.24
N LEU A 107 -3.57 -8.96 2.49
CA LEU A 107 -3.30 -8.36 1.18
C LEU A 107 -3.63 -9.38 0.08
N PRO A 108 -4.90 -9.52 -0.33
CA PRO A 108 -5.26 -10.43 -1.42
C PRO A 108 -4.66 -9.94 -2.75
N PRO A 109 -4.52 -10.82 -3.76
CA PRO A 109 -3.94 -10.46 -5.05
C PRO A 109 -4.58 -9.22 -5.70
N ALA A 110 -5.91 -9.07 -5.59
CA ALA A 110 -6.61 -7.91 -6.13
C ALA A 110 -6.22 -6.58 -5.47
N VAL A 111 -5.91 -6.58 -4.17
CA VAL A 111 -5.43 -5.38 -3.46
C VAL A 111 -3.98 -5.09 -3.85
N LEU A 112 -3.15 -6.14 -3.96
CA LEU A 112 -1.76 -5.99 -4.41
C LEU A 112 -1.66 -5.39 -5.81
N GLU A 113 -2.53 -5.78 -6.74
CA GLU A 113 -2.56 -5.17 -8.08
C GLU A 113 -2.95 -3.69 -8.05
N LYS A 114 -3.90 -3.30 -7.19
CA LYS A 114 -4.23 -1.87 -6.99
C LYS A 114 -3.06 -1.10 -6.39
N MET A 115 -2.38 -1.66 -5.39
CA MET A 115 -1.18 -1.07 -4.79
C MET A 115 -0.04 -0.95 -5.80
N LYS A 116 0.14 -1.95 -6.68
CA LYS A 116 1.10 -1.88 -7.79
C LYS A 116 0.80 -0.74 -8.74
N PHE A 117 -0.47 -0.55 -9.10
CA PHE A 117 -0.89 0.59 -9.91
C PHE A 117 -0.57 1.92 -9.23
N ILE A 118 -0.86 2.04 -7.93
CA ILE A 118 -0.52 3.22 -7.13
C ILE A 118 0.99 3.47 -7.12
N HIS A 119 1.80 2.43 -6.95
CA HIS A 119 3.25 2.54 -6.99
C HIS A 119 3.73 3.10 -8.33
N ILE A 120 3.18 2.63 -9.45
CA ILE A 120 3.50 3.14 -10.80
C ILE A 120 3.15 4.63 -10.91
N VAL A 121 1.98 5.05 -10.43
CA VAL A 121 1.56 6.47 -10.46
C VAL A 121 2.50 7.33 -9.62
N VAL A 122 2.89 6.87 -8.42
CA VAL A 122 3.82 7.59 -7.55
C VAL A 122 5.20 7.69 -8.21
N ASP A 123 5.70 6.59 -8.78
CA ASP A 123 6.99 6.55 -9.46
C ASP A 123 7.02 7.50 -10.68
N ASP A 124 5.95 7.55 -11.47
CA ASP A 124 5.82 8.46 -12.62
C ASP A 124 5.82 9.93 -12.19
N VAL A 125 5.11 10.27 -11.11
CA VAL A 125 5.02 11.66 -10.60
C VAL A 125 6.30 12.10 -9.87
N THR A 126 7.02 11.17 -9.23
CA THR A 126 8.24 11.48 -8.46
C THR A 126 9.53 11.30 -9.26
N SER A 127 9.47 10.63 -10.41
CA SER A 127 10.58 10.55 -11.35
C SER A 127 10.97 11.95 -11.81
N PRO A 128 12.26 12.32 -11.77
CA PRO A 128 12.71 13.60 -12.28
C PRO A 128 12.37 13.66 -13.77
N SER A 129 11.61 14.69 -14.17
CA SER A 129 11.31 14.94 -15.58
C SER A 129 12.62 15.03 -16.35
N SER A 130 12.86 14.07 -17.26
CA SER A 130 13.96 14.12 -18.21
C SER A 130 13.79 15.36 -19.08
N THR A 131 14.35 16.49 -18.65
CA THR A 131 14.50 17.67 -19.50
C THR A 131 15.45 17.24 -20.61
N PRO A 132 15.03 17.25 -21.90
CA PRO A 132 15.94 16.89 -22.96
C PRO A 132 17.09 17.91 -22.93
N ALA A 133 18.32 17.40 -22.80
CA ALA A 133 19.52 18.22 -22.86
C ALA A 133 19.43 19.06 -24.15
N ALA A 134 19.38 20.38 -23.99
CA ALA A 134 19.47 21.29 -25.10
C ALA A 134 20.77 20.96 -25.85
N VAL A 135 20.63 20.44 -27.07
CA VAL A 135 21.74 20.25 -28.00
C VAL A 135 22.23 21.66 -28.32
N GLY A 136 23.29 22.07 -27.64
CA GLY A 136 23.93 23.36 -27.84
C GLY A 136 25.07 23.24 -28.84
N GLY A 137 25.08 24.16 -29.81
CA GLY A 137 26.27 24.57 -30.58
C GLY A 137 26.32 24.05 -32.00
#